data_AF-A0A165X1N8-F1
#
_entry.id   AF-A0A165X1N8-F1
#
_cell.length_a   1.000
_cell.length_b   1.000
_cell.length_c   1.000
_cell.angle_alpha   90.00
_cell.angle_beta   90.00
_cell.angle_gamma   90.00
#
_symmetry.space_group_name_H-M   'P 1'
#
loop_
_entity.id
_entity.type
_entity.pdbx_description
1 polymer ?
#
loop_
_entity_poly.entity_id
_entity_poly.type
_entity_poly.pdbx_seq_one_letter_code
_entity_poly.pdbx_strand_id
1 'polypeptide(L)' 'INLWHRRTCHQGIDSVISMIKNNLVEGMEVDPTDLLPDTPLPICSPCILGKHERTTFPLSNTRATKPLERIHADL' A
#
# COMPACT_ATOMS: atom_id res chain seq x y z
N ILE A 1 12.98 -10.38 -3.23
CA ILE A 1 12.36 -9.18 -2.57
C ILE A 1 11.29 -9.53 -1.51
N ASN A 2 10.30 -10.39 -1.83
CA ASN A 2 9.17 -10.71 -0.92
C ASN A 2 9.62 -11.17 0.48
N LEU A 3 10.65 -12.01 0.56
CA LEU A 3 11.20 -12.47 1.83
C LEU A 3 11.68 -11.31 2.71
N TRP A 4 12.50 -10.42 2.16
CA TRP A 4 13.06 -9.29 2.89
C TRP A 4 11.99 -8.29 3.31
N HIS A 5 11.02 -8.01 2.45
CA HIS A 5 9.83 -7.24 2.81
C HIS A 5 9.14 -7.76 4.08
N ARG A 6 9.00 -9.07 4.23
CA ARG A 6 8.41 -9.68 5.44
C ARG A 6 9.35 -9.63 6.65
N ARG A 7 10.64 -9.92 6.45
CA ARG A 7 11.65 -9.91 7.53
C ARG A 7 11.88 -8.52 8.11
N THR A 8 11.69 -7.47 7.32
CA THR A 8 11.85 -6.07 7.73
C THR A 8 10.54 -5.44 8.18
N CYS A 9 9.65 -6.24 8.80
CA CYS A 9 8.38 -5.79 9.34
C CYS A 9 7.45 -5.13 8.31
N HIS A 10 7.33 -5.71 7.12
CA HIS A 10 6.45 -5.21 6.05
C HIS A 10 6.83 -3.81 5.56
N GLN A 11 8.13 -3.49 5.58
CA GLN A 11 8.61 -2.21 5.08
C GLN A 11 8.32 -2.03 3.59
N GLY A 12 8.16 -0.78 3.15
CA GLY A 12 7.91 -0.45 1.74
C GLY A 12 8.90 -1.14 0.80
N ILE A 13 8.40 -1.69 -0.31
CA ILE A 13 9.22 -2.47 -1.26
C ILE A 13 10.40 -1.63 -1.78
N ASP A 14 10.15 -0.36 -2.10
CA ASP A 14 11.19 0.57 -2.55
C ASP A 14 12.30 0.78 -1.52
N SER A 15 11.95 0.83 -0.23
CA SER A 15 12.93 0.94 0.84
C SER A 15 13.77 -0.34 0.96
N VAL A 16 13.16 -1.52 0.82
CA VAL A 16 13.88 -2.80 0.82
C VAL A 16 14.84 -2.88 -0.38
N ILE A 17 14.38 -2.48 -1.58
CA ILE A 17 15.23 -2.40 -2.77
C ILE A 17 16.39 -1.42 -2.54
N SER A 18 16.12 -0.27 -1.94
CA SER A 18 17.15 0.73 -1.61
C SER A 18 18.20 0.17 -0.66
N MET A 19 17.80 -0.58 0.38
CA MET A 19 18.74 -1.22 1.31
C MET A 19 19.66 -2.22 0.60
N ILE A 20 19.12 -3.01 -0.33
CA ILE A 20 19.90 -3.96 -1.13
C ILE A 20 20.88 -3.21 -2.04
N LYS A 21 20.39 -2.24 -2.82
CA LYS A 21 21.20 -1.48 -3.79
C LYS A 21 22.35 -0.72 -3.12
N ASN A 22 22.14 -0.23 -1.90
CA ASN A 22 23.14 0.50 -1.13
C ASN A 22 23.97 -0.38 -0.19
N ASN A 23 23.82 -1.71 -0.24
CA ASN A 23 24.52 -2.68 0.62
C ASN A 23 24.41 -2.33 2.13
N LEU A 24 23.24 -1.90 2.60
CA LEU A 24 23.05 -1.42 3.98
C LEU A 24 22.94 -2.54 5.02
N VAL A 25 22.75 -3.78 4.59
CA VAL A 25 22.56 -4.94 5.48
C VAL A 25 23.38 -6.11 4.94
N GLU A 26 24.23 -6.66 5.79
CA GLU A 26 25.02 -7.85 5.47
C GLU A 26 24.14 -9.11 5.38
N GLY A 27 24.44 -10.00 4.43
CA GLY A 27 23.68 -11.23 4.21
C GLY A 27 22.30 -11.03 3.58
N MET A 28 22.02 -9.85 3.02
CA MET A 28 20.77 -9.57 2.32
C MET A 28 20.78 -10.12 0.88
N GLU A 29 20.71 -11.43 0.75
CA GLU A 29 20.75 -12.11 -0.55
C GLU A 29 19.42 -11.98 -1.31
N VAL A 30 19.49 -11.61 -2.58
CA VAL A 30 18.34 -11.60 -3.49
C VAL A 30 18.73 -12.12 -4.86
N ASP A 31 17.75 -12.67 -5.58
CA ASP A 31 17.91 -12.97 -6.99
C ASP A 31 18.08 -11.64 -7.77
N PRO A 32 19.13 -11.46 -8.59
CA PRO A 32 19.30 -10.26 -9.39
C PRO A 32 18.11 -9.94 -10.31
N THR A 33 17.35 -10.95 -10.73
CA THR A 33 16.15 -10.77 -11.55
C THR A 33 15.02 -10.05 -10.81
N ASP A 34 14.98 -10.15 -9.47
CA ASP A 34 14.02 -9.42 -8.65
C ASP A 34 14.23 -7.89 -8.72
N LEU A 35 15.44 -7.45 -9.08
CA LEU A 35 15.82 -6.03 -9.07
C LEU A 35 15.67 -5.35 -10.44
N LEU A 36 15.24 -6.08 -11.48
CA LEU A 36 15.03 -5.50 -12.80
C LEU A 36 13.85 -4.51 -12.78
N PRO A 37 13.91 -3.41 -13.57
CA PRO A 37 12.89 -2.36 -13.55
C PRO A 37 11.47 -2.84 -13.83
N ASP A 38 11.33 -3.85 -14.69
CA ASP A 38 10.03 -4.37 -15.15
C ASP A 38 9.55 -5.58 -14.33
N THR A 39 10.29 -5.98 -13.29
CA THR A 39 9.88 -7.09 -12.44
C THR A 39 8.67 -6.70 -11.60
N PRO A 40 7.54 -7.44 -11.69
CA PRO A 40 6.35 -7.14 -10.91
C PRO A 40 6.65 -7.18 -9.41
N LEU A 41 6.26 -6.12 -8.70
CA LEU A 41 6.42 -6.09 -7.24
C LEU A 41 5.54 -7.17 -6.58
N PRO A 42 6.03 -7.82 -5.52
CA PRO A 42 5.25 -8.83 -4.83
C PRO A 42 4.02 -8.21 -4.16
N ILE A 43 2.84 -8.74 -4.48
CA ILE A 43 1.59 -8.39 -3.80
C ILE A 43 1.61 -8.99 -2.40
N CYS A 44 1.52 -8.13 -1.39
CA CYS A 44 1.50 -8.54 0.01
C CYS A 44 0.11 -8.29 0.63
N SER A 45 -0.69 -9.35 0.72
CA SER A 45 -2.04 -9.31 1.32
C SER A 45 -2.12 -8.59 2.69
N PRO A 46 -1.25 -8.86 3.69
CA PRO A 46 -1.34 -8.15 4.98
C PRO A 46 -1.07 -6.64 4.83
N CYS A 47 -0.18 -6.21 3.92
CA CYS A 47 0.05 -4.80 3.65
C CYS A 47 -1.16 -4.14 3.00
N ILE A 48 -1.83 -4.85 2.08
CA ILE A 48 -3.05 -4.35 1.45
C ILE A 48 -4.14 -4.13 2.50
N LEU A 49 -4.31 -5.08 3.41
CA LEU A 49 -5.36 -5.01 4.42
C LEU A 49 -5.04 -4.01 5.55
N GLY A 50 -3.76 -3.84 5.89
CA GLY A 50 -3.34 -3.06 7.07
C GLY A 50 -2.70 -1.69 6.79
N LYS A 51 -2.09 -1.50 5.62
CA LYS A 51 -1.29 -0.30 5.30
C LYS A 51 -1.79 0.47 4.07
N HIS A 52 -2.45 -0.20 3.13
CA HIS A 52 -2.87 0.45 1.89
C HIS A 52 -3.89 1.55 2.18
N GLU A 53 -3.67 2.70 1.55
CA GLU A 53 -4.57 3.84 1.68
C GLU A 53 -5.94 3.48 1.09
N ARG A 54 -7.00 3.90 1.76
CA ARG A 54 -8.35 3.77 1.19
C ARG A 54 -8.47 4.76 0.04
N THR A 55 -8.98 4.29 -1.09
CA THR A 55 -9.40 5.20 -2.17
C THR A 55 -10.46 6.16 -1.63
N THR A 56 -10.44 7.40 -2.13
CA THR A 56 -11.43 8.39 -1.74
C THR A 56 -12.85 7.92 -2.06
N PHE A 57 -13.80 8.33 -1.22
CA PHE A 57 -15.21 8.11 -1.52
C PHE A 57 -15.64 8.99 -2.69
N PRO A 58 -16.54 8.51 -3.57
CA PRO A 58 -17.13 9.35 -4.61
C PRO A 58 -17.87 10.53 -3.97
N LEU A 59 -17.91 11.65 -4.69
CA LEU A 59 -18.70 12.81 -4.27
C LEU A 59 -20.18 12.43 -4.17
N SER A 60 -20.83 12.88 -3.10
CA SER A 60 -22.27 12.71 -2.95
C SER A 60 -23.02 13.65 -3.90
N ASN A 61 -23.85 13.07 -4.75
CA ASN A 61 -24.77 13.83 -5.61
C ASN A 61 -26.10 14.13 -4.91
N THR A 62 -26.26 13.71 -3.65
CA THR A 62 -27.51 13.91 -2.91
C THR A 62 -27.42 15.20 -2.09
N ARG A 63 -28.09 16.26 -2.56
CA ARG A 63 -28.17 17.55 -1.85
C ARG A 63 -29.61 18.06 -1.86
N ALA A 64 -30.10 18.46 -0.70
CA ALA A 64 -31.38 19.16 -0.60
C ALA A 64 -31.26 20.55 -1.24
N THR A 65 -32.25 20.89 -2.06
CA THR A 65 -32.45 22.14 -2.77
C THR A 65 -33.61 22.95 -2.20
N LYS A 66 -34.53 22.31 -1.45
CA LYS A 66 -35.72 22.92 -0.86
C LYS A 66 -35.78 22.69 0.66
N PRO A 67 -36.47 23.56 1.41
CA PRO A 67 -36.70 23.35 2.85
C PRO A 67 -37.40 22.01 3.12
N LEU A 68 -36.95 21.30 4.16
CA LEU A 68 -37.46 20.00 4.62
C LEU A 68 -37.39 18.84 3.60
N GLU A 69 -36.69 19.02 2.47
CA GLU A 69 -36.56 17.98 1.43
C GLU A 69 -35.79 16.73 1.89
N ARG A 70 -34.92 16.86 2.90
CA ARG A 70 -34.18 15.73 3.47
C ARG A 70 -33.98 15.92 4.97
N ILE A 71 -34.44 14.94 5.74
CA ILE A 71 -34.27 14.86 7.19
C ILE A 71 -33.45 13.60 7.48
N HIS A 72 -32.34 13.77 8.18
CA HIS A 72 -31.56 12.64 8.72
C HIS A 72 -31.92 12.50 10.20
N ALA A 73 -32.26 11.30 10.62
CA ALA A 73 -32.55 10.96 12.02
C ALA A 73 -31.89 9.61 12.33
N ASP A 74 -31.45 9.43 13.58
CA ASP A 74 -30.83 8.20 14.09
C ASP A 74 -31.40 7.87 15.48
N LEU A 75 -31.27 6.62 15.91
CA LEU A 75 -31.87 6.08 17.16
C LEU A 75 -31.00 6.34 18.40
#